data_AF-A0A6A3J3A8-F1
#
_entry.id   AF-A0A6A3J3A8-F1
#
_cell.length_a   1.000
_cell.length_b   1.000
_cell.length_c   1.000
_cell.angle_alpha   90.00
_cell.angle_beta   90.00
_cell.angle_gamma   90.00
#
_symmetry.space_group_name_H-M   'P 1'
#
loop_
_entity.id
_entity.type
_entity.pdbx_description
1 polymer ?
#
loop_
_entity_poly.entity_id
_entity_poly.type
_entity_poly.pdbx_seq_one_letter_code
_entity_poly.pdbx_strand_id
1 'polypeptide(L)'
;MTNTLQSTGNPKGVVVPHAALMTTLWWTIRTYEVTSDDVFLQSTSTTLDGSLSQLFSPLLVGASARITRPKGLHELHYMRNVLLLAPHITFCVFVPSYFALIVDYLSDKGDSFPTSVKHVVLAGEAFPIELARQFYRKHQESSTCLVNEYGPTEASITSTAFRLSRELALQGTSSPIEGLQSVPIGKPIDDHPVVVLDAQRRLVPVNVPGELYIGGAGVARGYWHRPELTAKAFIAHEKLQEIASIVPMHGRTWYKTGDLAKWLPSGDLVFLGRTYAQVKHHGMRIELQEVRNVLLRHASVKAAEVLSISQPKSPGHKQRQDLSTSLVAFIMLTDCVNDRSPGEGYLANIRAYLRDYLPVHMVPQSIRVVSSWPRTPNGKIDLRALAGWAGDRSCDIKSSRSLEPQRATVDGSTITVQFAVDILRQVWTQALGLDHLNDDEGVDADELEDRLMTRSFFELGGDSLAAIRAIALAQARGLSLTLEQFFRTSSLPEMARSAAASMVDLREWTSQTLVPLNWPTTKSSSATPTLFLLVP
;
A
#
# COMPACT_ATOMS: atom_id res chain seq x y z
N MET A 1 18.70 -9.07 -3.37
CA MET A 1 18.72 -7.75 -2.70
C MET A 1 17.36 -7.12 -2.95
N THR A 2 16.72 -6.61 -1.92
CA THR A 2 15.47 -5.83 -2.03
C THR A 2 15.79 -4.38 -1.70
N ASN A 3 15.33 -3.46 -2.54
CA ASN A 3 15.57 -2.04 -2.34
C ASN A 3 14.49 -1.49 -1.41
N THR A 4 14.91 -0.97 -0.26
CA THR A 4 14.08 -0.14 0.61
C THR A 4 14.62 1.28 0.51
N LEU A 5 13.81 2.34 0.49
CA LEU A 5 14.36 3.69 0.33
C LEU A 5 14.65 4.34 1.70
N GLN A 6 15.46 5.41 1.72
CA GLN A 6 15.88 6.10 2.96
C GLN A 6 15.85 7.64 2.82
N SER A 7 15.78 8.29 3.99
CA SER A 7 15.80 9.74 4.28
C SER A 7 16.92 10.59 3.66
N THR A 8 17.76 10.08 2.75
CA THR A 8 18.76 10.85 1.99
C THR A 8 18.42 10.97 0.49
N GLY A 9 17.33 10.33 0.04
CA GLY A 9 16.84 10.39 -1.34
C GLY A 9 17.46 9.38 -2.31
N ASN A 10 18.13 8.32 -1.80
CA ASN A 10 18.65 7.23 -2.62
C ASN A 10 18.21 5.88 -2.02
N PRO A 11 17.83 4.88 -2.85
CA PRO A 11 17.48 3.55 -2.37
C PRO A 11 18.64 2.89 -1.61
N LYS A 12 18.32 2.16 -0.54
CA LYS A 12 19.23 1.27 0.20
C LYS A 12 18.88 -0.19 -0.10
N GLY A 13 19.82 -0.90 -0.72
CA GLY A 13 19.69 -2.34 -0.93
C GLY A 13 19.88 -3.09 0.39
N VAL A 14 18.94 -3.96 0.77
CA VAL A 14 19.08 -4.86 1.92
C VAL A 14 19.74 -6.16 1.47
N VAL A 15 20.81 -6.54 2.16
CA VAL A 15 21.57 -7.77 1.88
C VAL A 15 21.09 -8.88 2.80
N VAL A 16 20.12 -9.66 2.31
CA VAL A 16 19.55 -10.81 3.03
C VAL A 16 20.35 -12.08 2.69
N PRO A 17 20.99 -12.74 3.68
CA PRO A 17 21.65 -14.03 3.46
C PRO A 17 20.64 -15.13 3.12
N HIS A 18 21.05 -16.13 2.33
CA HIS A 18 20.21 -17.29 2.03
C HIS A 18 19.72 -18.01 3.30
N ALA A 19 20.61 -18.20 4.29
CA ALA A 19 20.25 -18.82 5.57
C ALA A 19 19.16 -18.03 6.33
N ALA A 20 19.20 -16.70 6.27
CA ALA A 20 18.19 -15.85 6.91
C ALA A 20 16.83 -16.01 6.23
N LEU A 21 16.79 -16.00 4.89
CA LEU A 21 15.58 -16.27 4.14
C LEU A 21 15.01 -17.67 4.45
N MET A 22 15.86 -18.69 4.49
CA MET A 22 15.42 -20.07 4.78
C MET A 22 14.74 -20.20 6.14
N THR A 23 15.13 -19.41 7.15
CA THR A 23 14.47 -19.44 8.47
C THR A 23 12.99 -19.11 8.36
N THR A 24 12.64 -18.06 7.61
CA THR A 24 11.26 -17.65 7.41
C THR A 24 10.51 -18.63 6.53
N LEU A 25 11.10 -19.14 5.45
CA LEU A 25 10.41 -20.09 4.55
C LEU A 25 10.08 -21.41 5.26
N TRP A 26 11.03 -21.98 6.00
CA TRP A 26 10.78 -23.21 6.78
C TRP A 26 9.78 -22.98 7.91
N TRP A 27 9.83 -21.80 8.55
CA TRP A 27 8.81 -21.41 9.51
C TRP A 27 7.42 -21.35 8.84
N THR A 28 7.27 -20.73 7.67
CA THR A 28 6.01 -20.68 6.91
C THR A 28 5.50 -22.09 6.63
N ILE A 29 6.35 -22.96 6.07
CA ILE A 29 5.99 -24.35 5.72
C ILE A 29 5.47 -25.12 6.93
N ARG A 30 6.23 -25.11 8.03
CA ARG A 30 5.87 -25.87 9.23
C ARG A 30 4.67 -25.28 9.95
N THR A 31 4.62 -23.95 10.05
CA THR A 31 3.56 -23.25 10.79
C THR A 31 2.24 -23.46 10.09
N TYR A 32 2.18 -23.24 8.78
CA TYR A 32 0.96 -23.38 7.97
C TYR A 32 0.73 -24.79 7.42
N GLU A 33 1.51 -25.77 7.89
CA GLU A 33 1.38 -27.19 7.53
C GLU A 33 1.31 -27.40 6.01
N VAL A 34 2.20 -26.71 5.29
CA VAL A 34 2.21 -26.71 3.82
C VAL A 34 2.60 -28.08 3.30
N THR A 35 1.77 -28.60 2.39
CA THR A 35 1.95 -29.89 1.72
C THR A 35 2.11 -29.72 0.22
N SER A 36 2.40 -30.80 -0.52
CA SER A 36 2.46 -30.78 -1.99
C SER A 36 1.13 -30.44 -2.67
N ASP A 37 0.02 -30.55 -1.94
CA ASP A 37 -1.32 -30.25 -2.47
C ASP A 37 -1.67 -28.76 -2.40
N ASP A 38 -0.81 -27.95 -1.77
CA ASP A 38 -1.04 -26.53 -1.61
C ASP A 38 -0.66 -25.70 -2.85
N VAL A 39 -1.44 -24.64 -3.07
CA VAL A 39 -1.27 -23.70 -4.17
C VAL A 39 -1.19 -22.29 -3.59
N PHE A 40 0.01 -21.70 -3.62
CA PHE A 40 0.22 -20.32 -3.21
C PHE A 40 -0.17 -19.37 -4.32
N LEU A 41 -0.85 -18.28 -3.97
CA LEU A 41 -1.02 -17.15 -4.87
C LEU A 41 0.27 -16.33 -4.91
N GLN A 42 0.89 -16.21 -6.08
CA GLN A 42 1.98 -15.29 -6.33
C GLN A 42 1.41 -14.03 -6.99
N SER A 43 1.19 -13.01 -6.18
CA SER A 43 0.61 -11.73 -6.58
C SER A 43 1.47 -10.53 -6.21
N THR A 44 2.39 -10.70 -5.26
CA THR A 44 3.28 -9.63 -4.80
C THR A 44 4.37 -9.37 -5.82
N SER A 45 4.65 -8.09 -6.10
CA SER A 45 5.76 -7.70 -6.98
C SER A 45 7.08 -8.32 -6.53
N THR A 46 7.91 -8.78 -7.48
CA THR A 46 9.25 -9.35 -7.21
C THR A 46 10.24 -8.33 -6.62
N THR A 47 9.89 -7.05 -6.64
CA THR A 47 10.63 -5.98 -5.97
C THR A 47 10.39 -5.93 -4.46
N LEU A 48 9.32 -6.57 -3.97
CA LEU A 48 8.98 -6.69 -2.57
C LEU A 48 9.36 -8.08 -2.07
N ASP A 49 9.93 -8.13 -0.87
CA ASP A 49 10.43 -9.35 -0.22
C ASP A 49 9.34 -10.41 0.01
N GLY A 50 8.09 -10.02 0.26
CA GLY A 50 6.96 -10.94 0.38
C GLY A 50 6.72 -11.83 -0.85
N SER A 51 7.20 -11.42 -2.04
CA SER A 51 7.16 -12.29 -3.23
C SER A 51 8.02 -13.54 -3.08
N LEU A 52 9.11 -13.47 -2.29
CA LEU A 52 10.02 -14.59 -2.08
C LEU A 52 9.34 -15.70 -1.27
N SER A 53 8.50 -15.38 -0.28
CA SER A 53 7.75 -16.40 0.46
C SER A 53 6.66 -17.05 -0.41
N GLN A 54 5.96 -16.26 -1.23
CA GLN A 54 4.97 -16.79 -2.19
C GLN A 54 5.59 -17.71 -3.24
N LEU A 55 6.81 -17.40 -3.70
CA LEU A 55 7.50 -18.18 -4.73
C LEU A 55 8.19 -19.42 -4.15
N PHE A 56 8.98 -19.27 -3.10
CA PHE A 56 9.91 -20.32 -2.69
C PHE A 56 9.36 -21.26 -1.62
N SER A 57 8.48 -20.83 -0.72
CA SER A 57 7.89 -21.72 0.29
C SER A 57 7.21 -22.96 -0.32
N PRO A 58 6.31 -22.83 -1.32
CA PRO A 58 5.68 -24.01 -1.94
C PRO A 58 6.70 -24.94 -2.62
N LEU A 59 7.69 -24.36 -3.30
CA LEU A 59 8.66 -25.13 -4.09
C LEU A 59 9.58 -26.00 -3.23
N LEU A 60 9.78 -25.66 -1.96
CA LEU A 60 10.58 -26.45 -1.02
C LEU A 60 9.93 -27.78 -0.62
N VAL A 61 8.61 -27.93 -0.79
CA VAL A 61 7.84 -29.12 -0.36
C VAL A 61 7.03 -29.75 -1.50
N GLY A 62 7.30 -29.37 -2.75
CA GLY A 62 6.60 -29.91 -3.92
C GLY A 62 5.20 -29.35 -4.13
N ALA A 63 4.83 -28.28 -3.42
CA ALA A 63 3.62 -27.51 -3.69
C ALA A 63 3.82 -26.59 -4.91
N SER A 64 2.76 -25.87 -5.30
CA SER A 64 2.80 -24.99 -6.47
C SER A 64 2.55 -23.52 -6.13
N ALA A 65 3.02 -22.63 -7.02
CA ALA A 65 2.72 -21.20 -6.98
C ALA A 65 1.97 -20.81 -8.25
N ARG A 66 0.77 -20.26 -8.10
CA ARG A 66 -0.01 -19.69 -9.21
C ARG A 66 0.38 -18.23 -9.40
N ILE A 67 1.10 -17.96 -10.48
CA ILE A 67 1.59 -16.62 -10.82
C ILE A 67 0.49 -15.80 -11.48
N THR A 68 0.23 -14.63 -10.92
CA THR A 68 -0.69 -13.65 -11.52
C THR A 68 -0.03 -12.92 -12.68
N ARG A 69 -0.83 -12.49 -13.67
CA ARG A 69 -0.32 -11.66 -14.76
C ARG A 69 0.15 -10.29 -14.23
N PRO A 70 1.11 -9.62 -14.89
CA PRO A 70 1.50 -8.26 -14.53
C PRO A 70 0.28 -7.35 -14.37
N LYS A 71 0.29 -6.50 -13.33
CA LYS A 71 -0.82 -5.59 -12.97
C LYS A 71 -2.15 -6.30 -12.60
N GLY A 72 -2.18 -7.63 -12.45
CA GLY A 72 -3.41 -8.38 -12.16
C GLY A 72 -4.12 -7.98 -10.86
N LEU A 73 -3.38 -7.52 -9.84
CA LEU A 73 -3.98 -6.97 -8.62
C LEU A 73 -4.83 -5.72 -8.88
N HIS A 74 -4.57 -4.96 -9.95
CA HIS A 74 -5.33 -3.75 -10.27
C HIS A 74 -6.72 -4.05 -10.85
N GLU A 75 -7.01 -5.31 -11.18
CA GLU A 75 -8.24 -5.75 -11.84
C GLU A 75 -9.00 -6.75 -10.96
N LEU A 76 -9.96 -6.27 -10.18
CA LEU A 76 -10.71 -7.11 -9.22
C LEU A 76 -11.47 -8.26 -9.89
N HIS A 77 -12.00 -8.07 -11.10
CA HIS A 77 -12.63 -9.15 -11.87
C HIS A 77 -11.65 -10.28 -12.20
N TYR A 78 -10.43 -9.94 -12.59
CA TYR A 78 -9.38 -10.93 -12.84
C TYR A 78 -9.01 -11.66 -11.55
N MET A 79 -8.80 -10.93 -10.44
CA MET A 79 -8.44 -11.54 -9.16
C MET A 79 -9.54 -12.46 -8.63
N ARG A 80 -10.81 -12.06 -8.77
CA ARG A 80 -11.97 -12.90 -8.48
C ARG A 80 -11.89 -14.24 -9.23
N ASN A 81 -11.63 -14.21 -10.53
CA ASN A 81 -11.51 -15.43 -11.34
C ASN A 81 -10.29 -16.27 -10.93
N VAL A 82 -9.18 -15.63 -10.56
CA VAL A 82 -8.00 -16.32 -10.03
C VAL A 82 -8.32 -17.04 -8.71
N LEU A 83 -9.11 -16.43 -7.82
CA LEU A 83 -9.49 -17.01 -6.55
C LEU A 83 -10.53 -18.14 -6.70
N LEU A 84 -11.49 -18.00 -7.61
CA LEU A 84 -12.62 -18.92 -7.75
C LEU A 84 -12.34 -20.12 -8.68
N LEU A 85 -11.54 -19.93 -9.73
CA LEU A 85 -11.32 -20.96 -10.75
C LEU A 85 -10.07 -21.78 -10.48
N ALA A 86 -10.04 -23.03 -10.95
CA ALA A 86 -8.87 -23.89 -10.85
C ALA A 86 -7.62 -23.28 -11.55
N PRO A 87 -6.39 -23.59 -11.07
CA PRO A 87 -6.08 -24.35 -9.86
C PRO A 87 -6.43 -23.59 -8.58
N HIS A 88 -7.06 -24.28 -7.62
CA HIS A 88 -7.62 -23.67 -6.42
C HIS A 88 -6.51 -23.20 -5.47
N ILE A 89 -6.51 -21.91 -5.15
CA ILE A 89 -5.58 -21.31 -4.19
C ILE A 89 -5.87 -21.81 -2.78
N THR A 90 -4.82 -22.15 -2.04
CA THR A 90 -4.88 -22.52 -0.62
C THR A 90 -4.24 -21.50 0.31
N PHE A 91 -3.31 -20.69 -0.22
CA PHE A 91 -2.57 -19.69 0.57
C PHE A 91 -2.45 -18.35 -0.17
N CYS A 92 -2.86 -17.26 0.49
CA CYS A 92 -2.79 -15.90 -0.03
C CYS A 92 -1.95 -15.00 0.87
N VAL A 93 -1.25 -14.02 0.28
CA VAL A 93 -0.70 -12.87 1.01
C VAL A 93 -1.26 -11.60 0.38
N PHE A 94 -1.86 -10.74 1.20
CA PHE A 94 -2.36 -9.43 0.78
C PHE A 94 -1.97 -8.35 1.79
N VAL A 95 -2.08 -7.10 1.36
CA VAL A 95 -2.15 -5.97 2.30
C VAL A 95 -3.60 -5.84 2.79
N PRO A 96 -3.85 -5.51 4.07
CA PRO A 96 -5.20 -5.35 4.63
C PRO A 96 -6.16 -4.54 3.74
N SER A 97 -5.69 -3.43 3.18
CA SER A 97 -6.51 -2.57 2.34
C SER A 97 -6.96 -3.22 1.02
N TYR A 98 -6.08 -4.00 0.38
CA TYR A 98 -6.44 -4.78 -0.81
C TYR A 98 -7.40 -5.92 -0.47
N PHE A 99 -7.17 -6.57 0.67
CA PHE A 99 -8.04 -7.64 1.15
C PHE A 99 -9.47 -7.15 1.37
N ALA A 100 -9.65 -5.96 1.96
CA ALA A 100 -10.96 -5.33 2.10
C ALA A 100 -11.65 -5.16 0.74
N LEU A 101 -10.95 -4.63 -0.27
CA LEU A 101 -11.50 -4.42 -1.61
C LEU A 101 -11.97 -5.72 -2.26
N ILE A 102 -11.17 -6.79 -2.20
CA ILE A 102 -11.54 -8.05 -2.85
C ILE A 102 -12.68 -8.77 -2.11
N VAL A 103 -12.73 -8.67 -0.78
CA VAL A 103 -13.83 -9.22 0.04
C VAL A 103 -15.16 -8.53 -0.28
N ASP A 104 -15.14 -7.19 -0.35
CA ASP A 104 -16.32 -6.42 -0.73
C ASP A 104 -16.74 -6.76 -2.16
N TYR A 105 -15.79 -6.80 -3.10
CA TYR A 105 -16.08 -7.11 -4.50
C TYR A 105 -16.69 -8.51 -4.70
N LEU A 106 -16.19 -9.53 -4.01
CA LEU A 106 -16.78 -10.88 -4.06
C LEU A 106 -18.22 -10.87 -3.52
N SER A 107 -18.43 -10.21 -2.38
CA SER A 107 -19.76 -10.10 -1.77
C SER A 107 -20.76 -9.39 -2.68
N ASP A 108 -20.34 -8.28 -3.32
CA ASP A 108 -21.17 -7.51 -4.26
C ASP A 108 -21.53 -8.31 -5.53
N LYS A 109 -20.71 -9.29 -5.91
CA LYS A 109 -20.98 -10.22 -7.01
C LYS A 109 -21.77 -11.46 -6.57
N GLY A 110 -22.12 -11.56 -5.29
CA GLY A 110 -22.84 -12.71 -4.74
C GLY A 110 -21.97 -13.95 -4.56
N ASP A 111 -20.64 -13.82 -4.62
CA ASP A 111 -19.72 -14.92 -4.43
C ASP A 111 -19.34 -15.09 -2.96
N SER A 112 -19.11 -16.33 -2.55
CA SER A 112 -18.46 -16.64 -1.28
C SER A 112 -16.93 -16.63 -1.44
N PHE A 113 -16.21 -16.29 -0.38
CA PHE A 113 -14.77 -16.47 -0.36
C PHE A 113 -14.43 -17.96 -0.56
N PRO A 114 -13.46 -18.32 -1.42
CA PRO A 114 -13.24 -19.72 -1.77
C PRO A 114 -12.87 -20.57 -0.55
N THR A 115 -13.59 -21.67 -0.34
CA THR A 115 -13.36 -22.61 0.78
C THR A 115 -12.03 -23.35 0.68
N SER A 116 -11.40 -23.36 -0.49
CA SER A 116 -10.06 -23.90 -0.69
C SER A 116 -8.97 -23.09 0.02
N VAL A 117 -9.21 -21.79 0.25
CA VAL A 117 -8.21 -20.89 0.85
C VAL A 117 -8.14 -21.17 2.35
N LYS A 118 -7.08 -21.86 2.77
CA LYS A 118 -6.80 -22.21 4.17
C LYS A 118 -6.30 -21.00 4.95
N HIS A 119 -5.40 -20.22 4.35
CA HIS A 119 -4.73 -19.10 5.01
C HIS A 119 -4.71 -17.83 4.15
N VAL A 120 -5.04 -16.70 4.77
CA VAL A 120 -4.78 -15.36 4.21
C VAL A 120 -3.87 -14.62 5.18
N VAL A 121 -2.63 -14.42 4.75
CA VAL A 121 -1.67 -13.55 5.45
C VAL A 121 -1.95 -12.11 5.06
N LEU A 122 -2.10 -11.26 6.07
CA LEU A 122 -2.23 -9.82 5.96
C LEU A 122 -0.98 -9.19 6.57
N ALA A 123 -0.24 -8.47 5.73
CA ALA A 123 1.04 -7.88 6.10
C ALA A 123 1.23 -6.52 5.43
N GLY A 124 2.24 -5.77 5.87
CA GLY A 124 2.61 -4.51 5.22
C GLY A 124 1.76 -3.29 5.61
N GLU A 125 0.64 -3.46 6.33
CA GLU A 125 -0.15 -2.37 6.92
C GLU A 125 -0.68 -2.79 8.30
N ALA A 126 -1.23 -1.84 9.07
CA ALA A 126 -2.01 -2.21 10.24
C ALA A 126 -3.25 -2.98 9.80
N PHE A 127 -3.50 -4.14 10.41
CA PHE A 127 -4.66 -4.98 10.11
C PHE A 127 -5.80 -4.63 11.08
N PRO A 128 -6.88 -3.94 10.63
CA PRO A 128 -7.98 -3.57 11.52
C PRO A 128 -8.78 -4.80 11.97
N ILE A 129 -9.18 -4.83 13.25
CA ILE A 129 -10.02 -5.93 13.78
C ILE A 129 -11.37 -5.97 13.07
N GLU A 130 -11.92 -4.80 12.75
CA GLU A 130 -13.24 -4.74 12.10
C GLU A 130 -13.22 -5.33 10.69
N LEU A 131 -12.11 -5.23 9.97
CA LEU A 131 -11.95 -5.91 8.67
C LEU A 131 -12.06 -7.44 8.82
N ALA A 132 -11.43 -8.02 9.84
CA ALA A 132 -11.55 -9.44 10.12
C ALA A 132 -12.99 -9.84 10.46
N ARG A 133 -13.65 -9.05 11.32
CA ARG A 133 -15.05 -9.29 11.70
C ARG A 133 -15.99 -9.18 10.50
N GLN A 134 -15.82 -8.17 9.66
CA GLN A 134 -16.60 -7.98 8.44
C GLN A 134 -16.42 -9.14 7.48
N PHE A 135 -15.18 -9.61 7.27
CA PHE A 135 -14.89 -10.79 6.46
C PHE A 135 -15.68 -12.02 6.94
N TYR A 136 -15.58 -12.38 8.22
CA TYR A 136 -16.28 -13.55 8.76
C TYR A 136 -17.81 -13.40 8.84
N ARG A 137 -18.34 -12.16 8.89
CA ARG A 137 -19.78 -11.90 8.80
C ARG A 137 -20.31 -12.03 7.37
N LYS A 138 -19.56 -11.56 6.37
CA LYS A 138 -19.91 -11.64 4.95
C LYS A 138 -19.73 -13.05 4.38
N HIS A 139 -18.72 -13.78 4.84
CA HIS A 139 -18.38 -15.12 4.37
C HIS A 139 -18.49 -16.14 5.50
N GLN A 140 -19.72 -16.39 5.96
CA GLN A 140 -20.01 -17.16 7.17
C GLN A 140 -19.55 -18.63 7.09
N GLU A 141 -19.52 -19.19 5.88
CA GLU A 141 -19.09 -20.56 5.60
C GLU A 141 -17.55 -20.68 5.49
N SER A 142 -16.81 -19.57 5.55
CA SER A 142 -15.35 -19.60 5.41
C SER A 142 -14.69 -20.09 6.70
N SER A 143 -13.86 -21.11 6.55
CA SER A 143 -12.91 -21.59 7.57
C SER A 143 -11.51 -21.00 7.41
N THR A 144 -11.33 -20.03 6.51
CA THR A 144 -10.03 -19.39 6.23
C THR A 144 -9.48 -18.76 7.50
N CYS A 145 -8.26 -19.12 7.89
CA CYS A 145 -7.55 -18.46 8.98
C CYS A 145 -6.89 -17.17 8.47
N LEU A 146 -7.30 -16.03 9.01
CA LEU A 146 -6.62 -14.76 8.79
C LEU A 146 -5.39 -14.66 9.69
N VAL A 147 -4.27 -14.22 9.15
CA VAL A 147 -3.01 -14.13 9.90
C VAL A 147 -2.40 -12.75 9.74
N ASN A 148 -2.15 -12.07 10.85
CA ASN A 148 -1.38 -10.83 10.82
C ASN A 148 0.11 -11.17 10.87
N GLU A 149 0.85 -10.91 9.80
CA GLU A 149 2.30 -11.06 9.81
C GLU A 149 2.99 -9.69 9.81
N TYR A 150 4.03 -9.59 10.61
CA TYR A 150 4.87 -8.41 10.68
C TYR A 150 6.34 -8.80 10.54
N GLY A 151 7.02 -8.14 9.62
CA GLY A 151 8.46 -8.14 9.53
C GLY A 151 8.93 -7.02 8.62
N PRO A 152 10.04 -6.35 8.95
CA PRO A 152 10.74 -5.48 8.02
C PRO A 152 11.61 -6.32 7.08
N THR A 153 11.94 -5.77 5.91
CA THR A 153 12.87 -6.37 4.96
C THR A 153 14.23 -6.69 5.57
N GLU A 154 14.69 -5.86 6.50
CA GLU A 154 15.93 -6.07 7.25
C GLU A 154 15.92 -7.30 8.18
N ALA A 155 14.77 -7.94 8.38
CA ALA A 155 14.61 -9.16 9.16
C ALA A 155 13.98 -10.32 8.36
N SER A 156 14.15 -10.32 7.03
CA SER A 156 13.75 -11.44 6.15
C SER A 156 12.25 -11.75 6.16
N ILE A 157 11.46 -10.80 5.67
CA ILE A 157 10.00 -10.93 5.38
C ILE A 157 9.14 -10.87 6.64
N THR A 158 9.21 -11.87 7.50
CA THR A 158 8.32 -12.03 8.67
C THR A 158 9.15 -12.29 9.91
N SER A 159 8.80 -11.64 11.02
CA SER A 159 9.46 -11.79 12.31
C SER A 159 8.49 -12.08 13.44
N THR A 160 7.22 -11.68 13.31
CA THR A 160 6.14 -12.04 14.23
C THR A 160 4.87 -12.38 13.47
N ALA A 161 4.03 -13.23 14.06
CA ALA A 161 2.74 -13.59 13.49
C ALA A 161 1.65 -13.74 14.57
N PHE A 162 0.43 -13.34 14.22
CA PHE A 162 -0.78 -13.56 15.01
C PHE A 162 -1.86 -14.25 14.17
N ARG A 163 -2.29 -15.44 14.61
CA ARG A 163 -3.37 -16.18 13.96
C ARG A 163 -4.72 -15.75 14.52
N LEU A 164 -5.57 -15.21 13.66
CA LEU A 164 -6.90 -14.78 14.01
C LEU A 164 -7.93 -15.73 13.39
N SER A 165 -8.33 -16.74 14.19
CA SER A 165 -9.41 -17.64 13.79
C SER A 165 -10.77 -16.93 13.80
N ARG A 166 -11.76 -17.55 13.15
CA ARG A 166 -13.14 -17.06 13.13
C ARG A 166 -13.71 -16.91 14.53
N GLU A 167 -13.50 -17.92 15.37
CA GLU A 167 -13.98 -17.96 16.75
C GLU A 167 -13.41 -16.78 17.54
N LEU A 168 -12.09 -16.56 17.44
CA LEU A 168 -11.41 -15.49 18.14
C LEU A 168 -11.86 -14.09 17.66
N ALA A 169 -12.07 -13.92 16.35
CA ALA A 169 -12.54 -12.66 15.77
C ALA A 169 -13.98 -12.31 16.19
N LEU A 170 -14.84 -13.32 16.34
CA LEU A 170 -16.27 -13.17 16.64
C LEU A 170 -16.61 -13.32 18.14
N GLN A 171 -15.64 -13.62 19.01
CA GLN A 171 -15.82 -13.88 20.45
C GLN A 171 -16.37 -12.69 21.27
N GLY A 172 -16.59 -11.52 20.66
CA GLY A 172 -17.15 -10.34 21.33
C GLY A 172 -16.29 -9.84 22.49
N THR A 173 -16.93 -9.41 23.58
CA THR A 173 -16.28 -8.69 24.70
C THR A 173 -15.30 -9.53 25.53
N SER A 174 -15.30 -10.85 25.36
CA SER A 174 -14.36 -11.76 26.05
C SER A 174 -13.10 -12.05 25.25
N SER A 175 -12.97 -11.45 24.05
CA SER A 175 -11.81 -11.66 23.18
C SER A 175 -10.56 -10.95 23.72
N PRO A 176 -9.37 -11.56 23.68
CA PRO A 176 -8.12 -10.91 24.08
C PRO A 176 -7.71 -9.74 23.17
N ILE A 177 -8.34 -9.61 22.01
CA ILE A 177 -8.15 -8.48 21.09
C ILE A 177 -9.20 -7.38 21.26
N GLU A 178 -10.14 -7.54 22.19
CA GLU A 178 -11.16 -6.52 22.45
C GLU A 178 -10.54 -5.21 22.99
N GLY A 179 -11.04 -4.07 22.51
CA GLY A 179 -10.52 -2.75 22.86
C GLY A 179 -9.24 -2.35 22.11
N LEU A 180 -8.65 -3.24 21.31
CA LEU A 180 -7.60 -2.88 20.36
C LEU A 180 -8.21 -2.33 19.07
N GLN A 181 -7.47 -1.46 18.38
CA GLN A 181 -7.88 -0.95 17.07
C GLN A 181 -7.41 -1.84 15.91
N SER A 182 -6.34 -2.60 16.13
CA SER A 182 -5.72 -3.46 15.12
C SER A 182 -5.37 -4.80 15.73
N VAL A 183 -5.41 -5.83 14.90
CA VAL A 183 -4.98 -7.19 15.25
C VAL A 183 -3.52 -7.11 15.72
N PRO A 184 -3.16 -7.75 16.84
CA PRO A 184 -1.77 -7.83 17.29
C PRO A 184 -0.86 -8.34 16.17
N ILE A 185 0.41 -7.93 16.18
CA ILE A 185 1.43 -8.54 15.31
C ILE A 185 1.94 -9.87 15.89
N GLY A 186 1.50 -10.22 17.09
CA GLY A 186 1.57 -11.55 17.67
C GLY A 186 2.92 -11.88 18.28
N LYS A 187 3.35 -13.12 18.11
CA LYS A 187 4.54 -13.66 18.78
C LYS A 187 5.71 -13.79 17.80
N PRO A 188 6.95 -13.69 18.29
CA PRO A 188 8.15 -13.98 17.51
C PRO A 188 8.04 -15.32 16.78
N ILE A 189 8.47 -15.35 15.52
CA ILE A 189 8.69 -16.60 14.80
C ILE A 189 10.00 -17.26 15.28
N ASP A 190 10.17 -18.53 14.96
CA ASP A 190 11.38 -19.28 15.29
C ASP A 190 12.64 -18.53 14.87
N ASP A 191 13.66 -18.52 15.73
CA ASP A 191 14.94 -17.89 15.48
C ASP A 191 14.90 -16.38 15.21
N HIS A 192 13.78 -15.70 15.46
CA HIS A 192 13.62 -14.24 15.35
C HIS A 192 13.25 -13.61 16.71
N PRO A 193 14.09 -13.68 17.75
CA PRO A 193 13.80 -13.05 19.03
C PRO A 193 13.49 -11.56 18.86
N VAL A 194 12.47 -11.08 19.56
CA VAL A 194 12.02 -9.69 19.52
C VAL A 194 12.05 -9.12 20.93
N VAL A 195 12.53 -7.88 21.05
CA VAL A 195 12.52 -7.13 22.31
C VAL A 195 11.97 -5.73 22.10
N VAL A 196 11.38 -5.16 23.15
CA VAL A 196 10.86 -3.79 23.16
C VAL A 196 11.66 -3.01 24.19
N LEU A 197 12.29 -1.92 23.75
CA LEU A 197 13.25 -1.17 24.54
C LEU A 197 12.85 0.30 24.71
N ASP A 198 13.23 0.91 25.83
CA ASP A 198 13.11 2.35 26.04
C ASP A 198 14.21 3.15 25.32
N ALA A 199 14.19 4.48 25.48
CA ALA A 199 15.19 5.38 24.87
C ALA A 199 16.62 5.14 25.38
N GLN A 200 16.78 4.52 26.56
CA GLN A 200 18.06 4.13 27.15
C GLN A 200 18.46 2.68 26.79
N ARG A 201 17.69 2.02 25.90
CA ARG A 201 17.87 0.63 25.45
C ARG A 201 17.69 -0.40 26.56
N ARG A 202 16.83 -0.12 27.52
CA ARG A 202 16.43 -1.04 28.58
C ARG A 202 15.11 -1.73 28.25
N LEU A 203 14.92 -2.95 28.74
CA LEU A 203 13.65 -3.67 28.58
C LEU A 203 12.50 -2.89 29.21
N VAL A 204 11.39 -2.80 28.50
CA VAL A 204 10.16 -2.21 29.04
C VAL A 204 9.24 -3.28 29.62
N PRO A 205 8.49 -2.99 30.71
CA PRO A 205 7.48 -3.88 31.24
C PRO A 205 6.33 -4.16 30.24
N VAL A 206 5.54 -5.19 30.52
CA VAL A 206 4.27 -5.46 29.82
C VAL A 206 3.39 -4.20 29.85
N ASN A 207 2.67 -3.96 28.75
CA ASN A 207 1.83 -2.80 28.47
C ASN A 207 2.54 -1.45 28.34
N VAL A 208 3.87 -1.37 28.51
CA VAL A 208 4.63 -0.14 28.31
C VAL A 208 5.11 -0.05 26.85
N PRO A 209 4.78 1.02 26.12
CA PRO A 209 5.32 1.25 24.78
C PRO A 209 6.83 1.43 24.77
N GLY A 210 7.49 0.86 23.77
CA GLY A 210 8.90 1.10 23.48
C GLY A 210 9.22 0.83 22.01
N GLU A 211 10.48 1.00 21.66
CA GLU A 211 10.98 0.75 20.31
C GLU A 211 11.27 -0.74 20.10
N LEU A 212 10.85 -1.27 18.95
CA LEU A 212 10.95 -2.69 18.60
C LEU A 212 12.32 -3.03 18.00
N TYR A 213 12.95 -4.07 18.51
CA TYR A 213 14.22 -4.61 18.00
C TYR A 213 14.05 -6.09 17.67
N ILE A 214 14.61 -6.50 16.54
CA ILE A 214 14.52 -7.88 16.05
C ILE A 214 15.93 -8.44 15.97
N GLY A 215 16.17 -9.56 16.62
CA GLY A 215 17.45 -10.28 16.58
C GLY A 215 17.32 -11.61 15.85
N GLY A 216 18.40 -12.39 15.87
CA GLY A 216 18.36 -13.78 15.43
C GLY A 216 18.81 -14.04 14.01
N ALA A 217 18.44 -15.21 13.50
CA ALA A 217 18.93 -15.73 12.24
C ALA A 217 18.31 -15.04 11.01
N GLY A 218 17.13 -14.45 11.16
CA GLY A 218 16.45 -13.68 10.11
C GLY A 218 17.05 -12.32 9.81
N VAL A 219 17.95 -11.80 10.65
CA VAL A 219 18.50 -10.45 10.50
C VAL A 219 19.44 -10.38 9.29
N ALA A 220 19.22 -9.39 8.43
CA ALA A 220 20.02 -9.13 7.25
C ALA A 220 21.48 -8.77 7.62
N ARG A 221 22.39 -8.94 6.67
CA ARG A 221 23.81 -8.57 6.86
C ARG A 221 24.00 -7.06 7.04
N GLY A 222 23.10 -6.27 6.47
CA GLY A 222 23.16 -4.82 6.47
C GLY A 222 22.68 -4.22 5.15
N TYR A 223 23.07 -2.96 4.94
CA TYR A 223 22.76 -2.22 3.73
C TYR A 223 23.94 -2.24 2.75
N TRP A 224 23.66 -2.57 1.49
CA TRP A 224 24.64 -2.68 0.41
C TRP A 224 25.42 -1.37 0.22
N HIS A 225 26.74 -1.44 0.37
CA HIS A 225 27.65 -0.29 0.25
C HIS A 225 27.31 0.90 1.17
N ARG A 226 26.70 0.64 2.33
CA ARG A 226 26.31 1.68 3.30
C ARG A 226 26.69 1.28 4.74
N PRO A 227 28.00 1.23 5.07
CA PRO A 227 28.48 0.77 6.39
C PRO A 227 27.99 1.65 7.55
N GLU A 228 27.93 2.98 7.36
CA GLU A 228 27.45 3.90 8.42
C GLU A 228 25.97 3.69 8.75
N LEU A 229 25.12 3.53 7.73
CA LEU A 229 23.70 3.24 7.93
C LEU A 229 23.51 1.86 8.55
N THR A 230 24.34 0.90 8.15
CA THR A 230 24.35 -0.44 8.72
C THR A 230 24.67 -0.36 10.21
N ALA A 231 25.76 0.30 10.61
CA ALA A 231 26.14 0.43 12.02
C ALA A 231 25.08 1.16 12.89
N LYS A 232 24.27 2.05 12.30
CA LYS A 232 23.17 2.74 13.00
C LYS A 232 21.94 1.87 13.21
N ALA A 233 21.59 1.02 12.24
CA ALA A 233 20.38 0.20 12.27
C ALA A 233 20.61 -1.23 12.78
N PHE A 234 21.82 -1.76 12.61
CA PHE A 234 22.21 -3.11 12.95
C PHE A 234 23.17 -3.06 14.16
N ILE A 235 22.58 -3.22 15.35
CA ILE A 235 23.25 -3.05 16.63
C ILE A 235 23.84 -4.38 17.08
N ALA A 236 25.15 -4.41 17.33
CA ALA A 236 25.81 -5.59 17.89
C ALA A 236 25.19 -5.95 19.26
N HIS A 237 24.97 -7.25 19.51
CA HIS A 237 24.34 -7.75 20.74
C HIS A 237 25.01 -7.22 22.02
N GLU A 238 26.34 -7.14 22.05
CA GLU A 238 27.13 -6.58 23.17
C GLU A 238 26.82 -5.12 23.53
N LYS A 239 26.25 -4.34 22.58
CA LYS A 239 25.85 -2.95 22.81
C LYS A 239 24.47 -2.81 23.48
N LEU A 240 23.77 -3.93 23.71
CA LEU A 240 22.49 -3.99 24.42
C LEU A 240 22.72 -4.70 25.75
N GLN A 241 23.36 -4.02 26.71
CA GLN A 241 23.88 -4.62 27.95
C GLN A 241 22.86 -5.48 28.72
N GLU A 242 21.63 -4.98 28.90
CA GLU A 242 20.57 -5.73 29.59
C GLU A 242 20.11 -6.97 28.80
N ILE A 243 20.09 -6.90 27.47
CA ILE A 243 19.78 -8.06 26.64
C ILE A 243 20.93 -9.07 26.67
N ALA A 244 22.16 -8.59 26.60
CA ALA A 244 23.36 -9.43 26.62
C ALA A 244 23.55 -10.16 27.95
N SER A 245 23.02 -9.65 29.06
CA SER A 245 23.06 -10.32 30.36
C SER A 245 21.99 -11.41 30.51
N ILE A 246 20.89 -11.36 29.74
CA ILE A 246 19.75 -12.28 29.86
C ILE A 246 19.77 -13.34 28.74
N VAL A 247 20.25 -12.99 27.55
CA VAL A 247 20.25 -13.85 26.37
C VAL A 247 21.69 -14.18 25.99
N PRO A 248 22.19 -15.42 26.22
CA PRO A 248 23.60 -15.78 26.04
C PRO A 248 24.04 -15.95 24.57
N MET A 249 23.41 -15.24 23.62
CA MET A 249 23.64 -15.39 22.19
C MET A 249 24.79 -14.52 21.69
N HIS A 250 26.00 -15.07 21.84
CA HIS A 250 27.23 -14.50 21.33
C HIS A 250 27.19 -14.32 19.80
N GLY A 251 27.55 -13.13 19.31
CA GLY A 251 27.78 -12.86 17.88
C GLY A 251 26.56 -12.47 17.03
N ARG A 252 25.37 -12.26 17.62
CA ARG A 252 24.17 -11.85 16.86
C ARG A 252 24.04 -10.32 16.76
N THR A 253 23.35 -9.89 15.72
CA THR A 253 23.02 -8.49 15.43
C THR A 253 21.54 -8.26 15.68
N TRP A 254 21.19 -7.12 16.24
CA TRP A 254 19.81 -6.67 16.42
C TRP A 254 19.49 -5.58 15.42
N TYR A 255 18.44 -5.77 14.64
CA TYR A 255 17.89 -4.74 13.79
C TYR A 255 16.96 -3.82 14.60
N LYS A 256 17.32 -2.53 14.63
CA LYS A 256 16.53 -1.43 15.19
C LYS A 256 15.45 -1.03 14.17
N THR A 257 14.19 -1.40 14.42
CA THR A 257 13.12 -1.28 13.42
C THR A 257 12.68 0.16 13.14
N GLY A 258 12.75 1.03 14.15
CA GLY A 258 12.11 2.35 14.16
C GLY A 258 10.60 2.32 14.45
N ASP A 259 10.05 1.14 14.76
CA ASP A 259 8.65 0.91 15.06
C ASP A 259 8.40 0.92 16.58
N LEU A 260 7.24 1.43 16.99
CA LEU A 260 6.78 1.40 18.38
C LEU A 260 5.84 0.21 18.59
N ALA A 261 6.06 -0.52 19.66
CA ALA A 261 5.24 -1.65 20.04
C ALA A 261 5.12 -1.76 21.57
N LYS A 262 4.21 -2.62 22.03
CA LYS A 262 4.13 -3.04 23.43
C LYS A 262 3.72 -4.50 23.53
N TRP A 263 4.16 -5.17 24.59
CA TRP A 263 3.69 -6.50 24.95
C TRP A 263 2.34 -6.42 25.66
N LEU A 264 1.43 -7.32 25.32
CA LEU A 264 0.23 -7.61 26.10
C LEU A 264 0.51 -8.66 27.17
N PRO A 265 -0.31 -8.76 28.23
CA PRO A 265 -0.21 -9.83 29.22
C PRO A 265 -0.29 -11.24 28.64
N SER A 266 -0.93 -11.42 27.48
CA SER A 266 -1.00 -12.68 26.73
C SER A 266 0.34 -13.11 26.11
N GLY A 267 1.33 -12.21 26.11
CA GLY A 267 2.59 -12.38 25.40
C GLY A 267 2.49 -12.04 23.91
N ASP A 268 1.43 -11.39 23.44
CA ASP A 268 1.33 -10.89 22.06
C ASP A 268 1.85 -9.46 21.95
N LEU A 269 2.52 -9.13 20.84
CA LEU A 269 2.94 -7.77 20.51
C LEU A 269 1.84 -7.02 19.79
N VAL A 270 1.63 -5.76 20.20
CA VAL A 270 0.79 -4.80 19.49
C VAL A 270 1.66 -3.73 18.87
N PHE A 271 1.51 -3.53 17.56
CA PHE A 271 2.12 -2.42 16.83
C PHE A 271 1.38 -1.12 17.12
N LEU A 272 2.12 -0.06 17.44
CA LEU A 272 1.58 1.25 17.84
C LEU A 272 1.85 2.34 16.80
N GLY A 273 2.60 2.04 15.74
CA GLY A 273 3.01 2.99 14.73
C GLY A 273 4.52 3.05 14.56
N ARG A 274 4.98 4.01 13.78
CA ARG A 274 6.40 4.27 13.58
C ARG A 274 6.82 5.54 14.31
N THR A 275 8.11 5.65 14.58
CA THR A 275 8.72 6.94 14.93
C THR A 275 8.62 7.92 13.73
N TYR A 276 8.50 9.21 14.02
CA TYR A 276 7.99 10.30 13.14
C TYR A 276 8.53 10.45 11.69
N ALA A 277 9.54 9.68 11.25
CA ALA A 277 10.18 9.88 9.94
C ALA A 277 9.78 8.86 8.84
N GLN A 278 9.12 7.77 9.21
CA GLN A 278 8.80 6.66 8.29
C GLN A 278 7.32 6.30 8.39
N VAL A 279 6.68 6.04 7.26
CA VAL A 279 5.26 5.64 7.20
C VAL A 279 5.08 4.44 6.27
N LYS A 280 4.00 3.69 6.48
CA LYS A 280 3.54 2.66 5.55
C LYS A 280 2.32 3.23 4.83
N HIS A 281 2.39 3.34 3.51
CA HIS A 281 1.31 3.88 2.68
C HIS A 281 1.06 2.87 1.55
N HIS A 282 -0.14 2.29 1.49
CA HIS A 282 -0.51 1.23 0.55
C HIS A 282 0.45 0.02 0.58
N GLY A 283 0.82 -0.43 1.77
CA GLY A 283 1.78 -1.53 1.97
C GLY A 283 3.25 -1.19 1.65
N MET A 284 3.53 0.00 1.11
CA MET A 284 4.87 0.44 0.76
C MET A 284 5.50 1.22 1.90
N ARG A 285 6.78 0.94 2.17
CA ARG A 285 7.58 1.73 3.13
C ARG A 285 8.00 3.04 2.47
N ILE A 286 7.51 4.15 3.01
CA ILE A 286 7.84 5.51 2.55
C ILE A 286 8.55 6.27 3.67
N GLU A 287 9.65 6.91 3.30
CA GLU A 287 10.43 7.77 4.18
C GLU A 287 10.04 9.21 3.89
N LEU A 288 9.30 9.87 4.78
CA LEU A 288 8.78 11.23 4.50
C LEU A 288 9.90 12.24 4.23
N GLN A 289 11.06 12.02 4.86
CA GLN A 289 12.25 12.85 4.66
C GLN A 289 12.89 12.68 3.28
N GLU A 290 12.67 11.56 2.58
CA GLU A 290 13.13 11.40 1.20
C GLU A 290 12.36 12.31 0.25
N VAL A 291 11.03 12.26 0.33
CA VAL A 291 10.15 13.13 -0.46
C VAL A 291 10.48 14.60 -0.19
N ARG A 292 10.70 14.93 1.10
CA ARG A 292 11.18 16.26 1.51
C ARG A 292 12.52 16.63 0.87
N ASN A 293 13.51 15.74 0.85
CA ASN A 293 14.82 16.05 0.30
C ASN A 293 14.80 16.23 -1.22
N VAL A 294 13.98 15.47 -1.94
CA VAL A 294 13.78 15.69 -3.37
C VAL A 294 13.11 17.04 -3.62
N LEU A 295 12.09 17.39 -2.83
CA LEU A 295 11.47 18.73 -2.86
C LEU A 295 12.51 19.84 -2.64
N LEU A 296 13.40 19.71 -1.66
CA LEU A 296 14.45 20.69 -1.35
C LEU A 296 15.53 20.83 -2.43
N ARG A 297 15.65 19.88 -3.38
CA ARG A 297 16.57 20.00 -4.53
C ARG A 297 15.98 20.84 -5.65
N HIS A 298 14.67 21.04 -5.68
CA HIS A 298 14.02 21.86 -6.68
C HIS A 298 14.40 23.34 -6.45
N ALA A 299 14.91 24.02 -7.48
CA ALA A 299 15.49 25.37 -7.38
C ALA A 299 14.55 26.40 -6.74
N SER A 300 13.25 26.18 -6.87
CA SER A 300 12.21 27.07 -6.34
C SER A 300 11.77 26.81 -4.90
N VAL A 301 12.24 25.75 -4.26
CA VAL A 301 11.76 25.32 -2.94
C VAL A 301 12.82 25.69 -1.88
N LYS A 302 12.49 26.65 -1.03
CA LYS A 302 13.33 27.15 0.06
C LYS A 302 13.28 26.25 1.30
N ALA A 303 12.12 25.68 1.58
CA ALA A 303 11.92 24.75 2.68
C ALA A 303 10.78 23.79 2.34
N ALA A 304 10.82 22.57 2.87
CA ALA A 304 9.76 21.59 2.72
C ALA A 304 9.61 20.73 3.98
N GLU A 305 8.42 20.18 4.19
CA GLU A 305 8.11 19.12 5.15
C GLU A 305 6.99 18.26 4.56
N VAL A 306 7.05 16.94 4.75
CA VAL A 306 6.05 16.01 4.20
C VAL A 306 5.41 15.26 5.34
N LEU A 307 4.09 15.22 5.35
CA LEU A 307 3.29 14.57 6.37
C LEU A 307 2.42 13.48 5.74
N SER A 308 2.28 12.39 6.49
CA SER A 308 1.26 11.39 6.25
C SER A 308 0.06 11.73 7.10
N ILE A 309 -1.03 12.14 6.47
CA ILE A 309 -2.22 12.64 7.15
C ILE A 309 -3.33 11.63 6.95
N SER A 310 -3.80 11.05 8.05
CA SER A 310 -5.02 10.24 8.04
C SER A 310 -6.20 11.17 7.88
N GLN A 311 -6.77 11.20 6.68
CA GLN A 311 -8.01 11.91 6.41
C GLN A 311 -9.18 10.94 6.63
N PRO A 312 -10.34 11.44 7.09
CA PRO A 312 -11.58 10.69 6.92
C PRO A 312 -11.71 10.33 5.45
N LYS A 313 -12.09 9.09 5.12
CA LYS A 313 -12.63 8.79 3.79
C LYS A 313 -13.90 9.65 3.63
N SER A 314 -13.69 10.85 3.09
CA SER A 314 -14.71 11.84 2.74
C SER A 314 -15.33 12.58 3.93
N PRO A 315 -15.68 13.86 3.77
CA PRO A 315 -16.53 14.54 4.73
C PRO A 315 -17.94 13.95 4.59
N GLY A 316 -18.43 13.30 5.64
CA GLY A 316 -19.78 12.72 5.65
C GLY A 316 -19.87 11.37 6.36
N HIS A 317 -18.80 10.56 6.38
CA HIS A 317 -18.79 9.35 7.21
C HIS A 317 -18.44 9.70 8.67
N LYS A 318 -19.47 10.02 9.46
CA LYS A 318 -19.42 10.07 10.94
C LYS A 318 -19.14 8.69 11.57
N GLN A 319 -18.91 7.63 10.78
CA GLN A 319 -18.30 6.39 11.27
C GLN A 319 -16.78 6.50 11.25
N ARG A 320 -16.26 6.71 12.46
CA ARG A 320 -14.90 7.12 12.83
C ARG A 320 -13.76 6.14 12.51
N GLN A 321 -13.90 5.21 11.56
CA GLN A 321 -12.96 4.08 11.44
C GLN A 321 -12.42 3.76 10.05
N ASP A 322 -12.78 4.50 9.01
CA ASP A 322 -12.24 4.27 7.67
C ASP A 322 -11.34 5.45 7.25
N LEU A 323 -10.09 5.45 7.74
CA LEU A 323 -9.10 6.50 7.50
C LEU A 323 -8.31 6.18 6.22
N SER A 324 -8.36 7.04 5.21
CA SER A 324 -7.38 7.01 4.11
C SER A 324 -6.15 7.80 4.54
N THR A 325 -4.96 7.23 4.30
CA THR A 325 -3.72 7.91 4.64
C THR A 325 -3.22 8.63 3.41
N SER A 326 -3.16 9.96 3.45
CA SER A 326 -2.70 10.79 2.34
C SER A 326 -1.32 11.40 2.60
N LEU A 327 -0.46 11.43 1.57
CA LEU A 327 0.80 12.17 1.62
C LEU A 327 0.57 13.64 1.22
N VAL A 328 0.84 14.55 2.15
CA VAL A 328 0.74 16.00 1.94
C VAL A 328 2.11 16.63 2.13
N ALA A 329 2.58 17.37 1.12
CA ALA A 329 3.80 18.16 1.21
C ALA A 329 3.47 19.63 1.50
N PHE A 330 4.16 20.22 2.45
CA PHE A 330 4.17 21.65 2.72
C PHE A 330 5.47 22.22 2.20
N ILE A 331 5.41 23.27 1.38
CA ILE A 331 6.58 23.90 0.76
C ILE A 331 6.57 25.40 0.99
N MET A 332 7.75 25.98 1.12
CA MET A 332 7.98 27.42 1.08
C MET A 332 8.81 27.73 -0.15
N LEU A 333 8.35 28.67 -0.97
CA LEU A 333 9.04 29.05 -2.19
C LEU A 333 10.19 30.03 -1.92
N THR A 334 11.19 30.03 -2.80
CA THR A 334 12.27 31.02 -2.79
C THR A 334 11.74 32.40 -3.22
N ASP A 335 12.34 33.47 -2.69
CA ASP A 335 11.88 34.86 -2.83
C ASP A 335 11.86 35.39 -4.28
N CYS A 336 12.33 34.60 -5.26
CA CYS A 336 12.22 34.87 -6.70
C CYS A 336 10.86 34.50 -7.31
N VAL A 337 9.95 33.90 -6.54
CA VAL A 337 8.55 33.68 -6.94
C VAL A 337 7.68 34.68 -6.18
N ASN A 338 7.44 35.84 -6.78
CA ASN A 338 6.72 36.97 -6.17
C ASN A 338 5.23 36.72 -5.92
N ASP A 339 4.72 35.50 -6.11
CA ASP A 339 3.30 35.20 -5.96
C ASP A 339 3.03 34.34 -4.73
N ARG A 340 2.20 34.88 -3.82
CA ARG A 340 1.78 34.21 -2.58
C ARG A 340 0.81 33.04 -2.85
N SER A 341 0.39 32.89 -4.10
CA SER A 341 -0.45 31.81 -4.62
C SER A 341 0.10 31.43 -6.01
N PRO A 342 1.13 30.58 -6.10
CA PRO A 342 1.59 30.13 -7.41
C PRO A 342 0.44 29.43 -8.13
N GLY A 343 0.12 29.86 -9.36
CA GLY A 343 -0.95 29.25 -10.14
C GLY A 343 -0.77 27.73 -10.31
N GLU A 344 -1.86 26.99 -10.53
CA GLU A 344 -1.87 25.51 -10.58
C GLU A 344 -0.78 24.92 -11.50
N GLY A 345 -0.46 25.58 -12.61
CA GLY A 345 0.61 25.16 -13.53
C GLY A 345 2.01 25.11 -12.90
N TYR A 346 2.27 25.90 -11.87
CA TYR A 346 3.53 25.90 -11.14
C TYR A 346 3.67 24.72 -10.17
N LEU A 347 2.59 24.41 -9.45
CA LEU A 347 2.53 23.21 -8.59
C LEU A 347 2.58 21.93 -9.44
N ALA A 348 1.97 21.96 -10.63
CA ALA A 348 2.09 20.87 -11.60
C ALA A 348 3.54 20.65 -12.07
N ASN A 349 4.34 21.71 -12.24
CA ASN A 349 5.77 21.60 -12.57
C ASN A 349 6.58 20.94 -11.45
N ILE A 350 6.38 21.36 -10.19
CA ILE A 350 7.02 20.72 -9.03
C ILE A 350 6.62 19.24 -8.94
N ARG A 351 5.34 18.92 -9.17
CA ARG A 351 4.86 17.53 -9.16
C ARG A 351 5.46 16.69 -10.30
N ALA A 352 5.63 17.26 -11.49
CA ALA A 352 6.31 16.61 -12.60
C ALA A 352 7.78 16.33 -12.24
N TYR A 353 8.49 17.30 -11.67
CA TYR A 353 9.84 17.09 -11.16
C TYR A 353 9.92 15.95 -10.15
N LEU A 354 8.99 15.88 -9.19
CA LEU A 354 8.97 14.76 -8.23
C LEU A 354 8.82 13.39 -8.91
N ARG A 355 8.03 13.29 -9.98
CA ARG A 355 7.83 12.03 -10.72
C ARG A 355 9.10 11.55 -11.43
N ASP A 356 10.01 12.46 -11.79
CA ASP A 356 11.27 12.09 -12.44
C ASP A 356 12.28 11.45 -11.45
N TYR A 357 12.17 11.77 -10.16
CA TYR A 357 13.13 11.33 -9.13
C TYR A 357 12.56 10.38 -8.07
N LEU A 358 11.23 10.28 -7.95
CA LEU A 358 10.54 9.44 -6.97
C LEU A 358 9.61 8.43 -7.65
N PRO A 359 9.49 7.21 -7.09
CA PRO A 359 8.42 6.30 -7.47
C PRO A 359 7.04 6.95 -7.30
N VAL A 360 6.08 6.59 -8.17
CA VAL A 360 4.73 7.18 -8.20
C VAL A 360 4.04 7.19 -6.83
N HIS A 361 4.19 6.13 -6.03
CA HIS A 361 3.57 6.02 -4.70
C HIS A 361 4.18 6.94 -3.63
N MET A 362 5.33 7.57 -3.89
CA MET A 362 5.99 8.53 -2.99
C MET A 362 5.70 9.98 -3.35
N VAL A 363 5.07 10.24 -4.49
CA VAL A 363 4.70 11.59 -4.91
C VAL A 363 3.50 12.06 -4.07
N PRO A 364 3.60 13.19 -3.33
CA PRO A 364 2.51 13.71 -2.53
C PRO A 364 1.25 13.97 -3.36
N GLN A 365 0.09 13.60 -2.80
CA GLN A 365 -1.21 13.85 -3.42
C GLN A 365 -1.54 15.35 -3.41
N SER A 366 -1.17 16.05 -2.34
CA SER A 366 -1.34 17.50 -2.21
C SER A 366 0.00 18.18 -1.90
N ILE A 367 0.25 19.31 -2.55
CA ILE A 367 1.38 20.21 -2.27
C ILE A 367 0.78 21.55 -1.85
N ARG A 368 1.03 21.98 -0.61
CA ARG A 368 0.54 23.24 -0.03
C ARG A 368 1.68 24.22 0.16
N VAL A 369 1.47 25.46 -0.25
CA VAL A 369 2.46 26.53 -0.05
C VAL A 369 2.21 27.19 1.30
N VAL A 370 3.25 27.28 2.13
CA VAL A 370 3.19 27.92 3.45
C VAL A 370 4.01 29.20 3.46
N SER A 371 3.43 30.27 4.00
CA SER A 371 4.10 31.56 4.19
C SER A 371 4.99 31.58 5.43
N SER A 372 4.74 30.69 6.40
CA SER A 372 5.52 30.54 7.62
C SER A 372 5.40 29.12 8.18
N TRP A 373 6.42 28.69 8.94
CA TRP A 373 6.40 27.40 9.62
C TRP A 373 5.85 27.57 11.03
N PRO A 374 4.78 26.84 11.42
CA PRO A 374 4.29 26.89 12.78
C PRO A 374 5.36 26.30 13.70
N ARG A 375 5.55 26.90 14.88
CA ARG A 375 6.57 26.47 15.85
C ARG A 375 5.92 26.11 17.17
N THR A 376 6.40 25.02 17.76
CA THR A 376 6.14 24.66 19.16
C THR A 376 6.76 25.70 20.10
N PRO A 377 6.36 25.77 21.39
CA PRO A 377 7.00 26.62 22.39
C PRO A 377 8.53 26.41 22.51
N ASN A 378 9.02 25.23 22.12
CA ASN A 378 10.43 24.87 22.12
C ASN A 378 11.15 25.20 20.78
N GLY A 379 10.51 25.97 19.89
CA GLY A 379 11.11 26.46 18.64
C GLY A 379 11.21 25.44 17.50
N LYS A 380 10.79 24.18 17.69
CA LYS A 380 10.69 23.16 16.63
C LYS A 380 9.44 23.36 15.78
N ILE A 381 9.44 22.91 14.53
CA ILE A 381 8.25 22.92 13.66
C ILE A 381 7.11 22.13 14.34
N ASP A 382 5.94 22.74 14.44
CA ASP A 382 4.74 22.11 14.98
C ASP A 382 4.03 21.32 13.88
N LEU A 383 4.33 20.02 13.81
CA LEU A 383 3.74 19.11 12.83
C LEU A 383 2.24 18.90 13.04
N ARG A 384 1.70 19.11 14.26
CA ARG A 384 0.25 19.01 14.50
C ARG A 384 -0.48 20.22 13.94
N ALA A 385 0.09 21.40 14.09
CA ALA A 385 -0.44 22.61 13.47
C ALA A 385 -0.44 22.49 11.94
N LEU A 386 0.65 21.99 11.34
CA LEU A 386 0.70 21.69 9.90
C LEU A 386 -0.36 20.67 9.48
N ALA A 387 -0.52 19.58 10.23
CA ALA A 387 -1.55 18.58 9.94
C ALA A 387 -2.97 19.18 10.00
N GLY A 388 -3.23 20.09 10.94
CA GLY A 388 -4.47 20.86 11.00
C GLY A 388 -4.69 21.74 9.77
N TRP A 389 -3.63 22.38 9.26
CA TRP A 389 -3.70 23.17 8.02
C TRP A 389 -4.05 22.35 6.80
N ALA A 390 -3.77 21.05 6.77
CA ALA A 390 -4.23 20.18 5.68
C ALA A 390 -5.74 19.89 5.73
N GLY A 391 -6.35 19.93 6.92
CA GLY A 391 -7.78 19.70 7.10
C GLY A 391 -8.64 20.92 6.80
N ASP A 392 -8.07 22.12 6.92
CA ASP A 392 -8.78 23.37 6.65
C ASP A 392 -8.85 23.64 5.14
N ARG A 393 -10.09 23.75 4.63
CA ARG A 393 -10.41 24.04 3.21
C ARG A 393 -10.56 25.54 2.94
N SER A 394 -10.43 26.39 3.96
CA SER A 394 -10.76 27.82 3.90
C SER A 394 -9.75 28.71 3.16
N CYS A 395 -8.66 28.15 2.64
CA CYS A 395 -7.64 28.92 1.93
C CYS A 395 -7.62 28.61 0.42
N ASP A 396 -8.74 28.81 -0.29
CA ASP A 396 -8.77 29.02 -1.74
C ASP A 396 -10.12 29.64 -2.15
N ILE A 397 -10.23 30.97 -2.03
CA ILE A 397 -11.29 31.72 -2.71
C ILE A 397 -10.65 32.93 -3.39
N LYS A 398 -10.55 32.87 -4.72
CA LYS A 398 -11.04 33.91 -5.63
C LYS A 398 -11.00 33.40 -7.07
N SER A 399 -12.20 33.29 -7.63
CA SER A 399 -12.52 32.88 -8.99
C SER A 399 -11.82 33.73 -10.04
N SER A 400 -11.22 33.06 -11.04
CA SER A 400 -10.95 33.65 -12.36
C SER A 400 -11.91 33.03 -13.36
N ARG A 401 -12.78 33.88 -13.90
CA ARG A 401 -13.78 33.61 -14.95
C ARG A 401 -13.23 32.78 -16.12
N SER A 402 -13.95 31.69 -16.39
CA SER A 402 -14.52 31.29 -17.68
C SER A 402 -13.65 31.53 -18.94
N LEU A 403 -13.04 30.45 -19.45
CA LEU A 403 -12.79 30.28 -20.89
C LEU A 403 -13.92 29.43 -21.46
N GLU A 404 -14.72 30.02 -22.34
CA GLU A 404 -15.82 29.34 -23.05
C GLU A 404 -15.29 28.19 -23.94
N PRO A 405 -15.91 26.99 -23.91
CA PRO A 405 -15.69 26.00 -24.96
C PRO A 405 -16.52 26.40 -26.19
N GLN A 406 -15.85 26.78 -27.27
CA GLN A 406 -16.49 26.94 -28.58
C GLN A 406 -17.11 25.61 -29.02
N ARG A 407 -18.41 25.63 -29.31
CA ARG A 407 -19.15 24.53 -29.94
C ARG A 407 -18.60 24.30 -31.35
N ALA A 408 -18.05 23.11 -31.59
CA ALA A 408 -17.77 22.61 -32.94
C ALA A 408 -18.50 21.28 -33.17
N THR A 409 -19.23 21.27 -34.28
CA THR A 409 -19.86 20.21 -35.10
C THR A 409 -19.95 18.77 -34.59
N VAL A 410 -21.16 18.22 -34.71
CA VAL A 410 -21.60 16.86 -34.41
C VAL A 410 -20.84 15.83 -35.25
N ASP A 411 -20.10 14.95 -34.58
CA ASP A 411 -19.63 13.68 -35.11
C ASP A 411 -19.70 12.60 -34.02
N GLY A 412 -19.83 11.33 -34.40
CA GLY A 412 -20.21 10.20 -33.52
C GLY A 412 -19.30 9.95 -32.29
N SER A 413 -18.15 10.61 -32.19
CA SER A 413 -17.25 10.57 -31.03
C SER A 413 -17.78 11.31 -29.79
N THR A 414 -18.65 12.31 -29.94
CA THR A 414 -19.12 13.14 -28.81
C THR A 414 -20.10 12.42 -27.90
N ILE A 415 -20.95 11.53 -28.45
CA ILE A 415 -21.91 10.76 -27.65
C ILE A 415 -21.18 9.76 -26.75
N THR A 416 -20.14 9.09 -27.26
CA THR A 416 -19.33 8.14 -26.50
C THR A 416 -18.54 8.84 -25.40
N VAL A 417 -17.99 10.03 -25.67
CA VAL A 417 -17.28 10.82 -24.65
C VAL A 417 -18.25 11.35 -23.60
N GLN A 418 -19.42 11.87 -23.98
CA GLN A 418 -20.42 12.37 -23.02
C GLN A 418 -20.96 11.23 -22.14
N PHE A 419 -21.25 10.08 -22.73
CA PHE A 419 -21.67 8.89 -21.97
C PHE A 419 -20.57 8.40 -21.02
N ALA A 420 -19.31 8.42 -21.45
CA ALA A 420 -18.17 8.12 -20.59
C ALA A 420 -18.01 9.15 -19.46
N VAL A 421 -18.25 10.44 -19.71
CA VAL A 421 -18.29 11.50 -18.68
C VAL A 421 -19.37 11.19 -17.64
N ASP A 422 -20.58 10.85 -18.06
CA ASP A 422 -21.69 10.59 -17.13
C ASP A 422 -21.46 9.33 -16.29
N ILE A 423 -20.89 8.27 -16.88
CA ILE A 423 -20.46 7.07 -16.14
C ILE A 423 -19.34 7.42 -15.16
N LEU A 424 -18.31 8.14 -15.62
CA LEU A 424 -17.18 8.51 -14.78
C LEU A 424 -17.58 9.43 -13.63
N ARG A 425 -18.57 10.31 -13.83
CA ARG A 425 -19.13 11.15 -12.76
C ARG A 425 -19.67 10.27 -11.64
N GLN A 426 -20.57 9.34 -11.95
CA GLN A 426 -21.13 8.42 -10.96
C GLN A 426 -20.05 7.54 -10.31
N VAL A 427 -19.12 7.03 -11.12
CA VAL A 427 -18.03 6.17 -10.65
C VAL A 427 -17.10 6.92 -9.71
N TRP A 428 -16.70 8.15 -10.02
CA TRP A 428 -15.82 8.95 -9.18
C TRP A 428 -16.53 9.37 -7.90
N THR A 429 -17.79 9.81 -7.97
CA THR A 429 -18.57 10.16 -6.78
C THR A 429 -18.68 8.97 -5.82
N GLN A 430 -19.04 7.79 -6.34
CA GLN A 430 -19.15 6.56 -5.54
C GLN A 430 -17.78 6.07 -5.05
N ALA A 431 -16.75 6.08 -5.91
CA ALA A 431 -15.41 5.62 -5.57
C ALA A 431 -14.68 6.57 -4.61
N LEU A 432 -15.07 7.84 -4.55
CA LEU A 432 -14.55 8.82 -3.60
C LEU A 432 -15.51 9.04 -2.43
N GLY A 433 -16.63 8.31 -2.34
CA GLY A 433 -17.62 8.48 -1.26
C GLY A 433 -18.17 9.90 -1.15
N LEU A 434 -18.34 10.60 -2.27
CA LEU A 434 -18.84 11.98 -2.34
C LEU A 434 -20.37 12.05 -2.36
N ASP A 435 -21.06 10.90 -2.37
CA ASP A 435 -22.52 10.78 -2.46
C ASP A 435 -23.26 11.47 -1.29
N HIS A 436 -22.59 11.68 -0.15
CA HIS A 436 -23.18 12.24 1.08
C HIS A 436 -22.93 13.74 1.28
N LEU A 437 -22.19 14.41 0.39
CA LEU A 437 -21.87 15.84 0.53
C LEU A 437 -23.04 16.78 0.22
N ASN A 438 -24.03 16.29 -0.51
CA ASN A 438 -25.25 17.06 -0.83
C ASN A 438 -26.14 17.28 0.40
N ASP A 439 -26.01 16.46 1.45
CA ASP A 439 -26.94 16.49 2.59
C ASP A 439 -26.37 17.17 3.85
N ASP A 440 -25.05 17.12 4.11
CA ASP A 440 -24.47 17.47 5.42
C ASP A 440 -23.47 18.66 5.42
N GLU A 441 -22.90 19.08 4.27
CA GLU A 441 -21.88 20.17 4.21
C GLU A 441 -22.24 21.38 3.31
N GLY A 442 -23.39 21.38 2.64
CA GLY A 442 -23.82 22.53 1.83
C GLY A 442 -22.87 22.89 0.69
N VAL A 443 -22.13 21.90 0.16
CA VAL A 443 -21.37 22.08 -1.08
C VAL A 443 -22.37 22.21 -2.21
N ASP A 444 -22.31 23.32 -2.94
CA ASP A 444 -23.19 23.55 -4.09
C ASP A 444 -22.95 22.45 -5.13
N ALA A 445 -24.02 21.90 -5.72
CA ALA A 445 -23.91 20.85 -6.74
C ALA A 445 -23.05 21.34 -7.92
N ASP A 446 -23.11 22.64 -8.21
CA ASP A 446 -22.30 23.30 -9.22
C ASP A 446 -20.80 23.36 -8.83
N GLU A 447 -20.46 23.49 -7.54
CA GLU A 447 -19.07 23.47 -7.06
C GLU A 447 -18.49 22.06 -7.10
N LEU A 448 -19.28 21.04 -6.75
CA LEU A 448 -18.84 19.65 -6.85
C LEU A 448 -18.61 19.25 -8.31
N GLU A 449 -19.50 19.68 -9.22
CA GLU A 449 -19.37 19.46 -10.65
C GLU A 449 -18.12 20.15 -11.21
N ASP A 450 -17.88 21.42 -10.87
CA ASP A 450 -16.67 22.14 -11.29
C ASP A 450 -15.39 21.41 -10.83
N ARG A 451 -15.38 20.92 -9.59
CA ARG A 451 -14.24 20.15 -9.04
C ARG A 451 -14.02 18.82 -9.75
N LEU A 452 -15.08 18.08 -10.06
CA LEU A 452 -14.98 16.82 -10.83
C LEU A 452 -14.44 17.07 -12.25
N MET A 453 -14.80 18.20 -12.86
CA MET A 453 -14.43 18.54 -14.23
C MET A 453 -13.02 19.15 -14.35
N THR A 454 -12.52 19.79 -13.30
CA THR A 454 -11.23 20.53 -13.33
C THR A 454 -10.09 19.81 -12.63
N ARG A 455 -10.36 18.94 -11.65
CA ARG A 455 -9.32 18.30 -10.83
C ARG A 455 -9.08 16.83 -11.18
N SER A 456 -7.88 16.36 -10.89
CA SER A 456 -7.55 14.94 -11.04
C SER A 456 -8.20 14.10 -9.94
N PHE A 457 -8.40 12.81 -10.21
CA PHE A 457 -8.97 11.87 -9.24
C PHE A 457 -8.23 11.88 -7.89
N PHE A 458 -6.90 12.01 -7.91
CA PHE A 458 -6.07 12.04 -6.70
C PHE A 458 -6.15 13.38 -5.95
N GLU A 459 -6.35 14.50 -6.65
CA GLU A 459 -6.55 15.81 -6.01
C GLU A 459 -7.90 15.94 -5.32
N LEU A 460 -8.88 15.15 -5.75
CA LEU A 460 -10.16 15.00 -5.08
C LEU A 460 -10.11 14.10 -3.84
N GLY A 461 -8.91 13.60 -3.47
CA GLY A 461 -8.70 12.73 -2.32
C GLY A 461 -8.67 11.24 -2.65
N GLY A 462 -8.71 10.89 -3.94
CA GLY A 462 -8.52 9.52 -4.39
C GLY A 462 -7.13 8.99 -4.10
N ASP A 463 -7.03 7.68 -3.98
CA ASP A 463 -5.77 6.94 -3.89
C ASP A 463 -5.77 5.76 -4.86
N SER A 464 -4.71 4.95 -4.87
CA SER A 464 -4.61 3.82 -5.82
C SER A 464 -5.68 2.76 -5.58
N LEU A 465 -6.16 2.59 -4.35
CA LEU A 465 -7.22 1.64 -4.00
C LEU A 465 -8.59 2.15 -4.42
N ALA A 466 -8.86 3.44 -4.20
CA ALA A 466 -10.04 4.12 -4.70
C ALA A 466 -10.08 4.08 -6.23
N ALA A 467 -8.93 4.20 -6.90
CA ALA A 467 -8.83 4.03 -8.34
C ALA A 467 -9.13 2.58 -8.78
N ILE A 468 -8.63 1.56 -8.08
CA ILE A 468 -8.98 0.15 -8.35
C ILE A 468 -10.49 -0.08 -8.16
N ARG A 469 -11.09 0.49 -7.12
CA ARG A 469 -12.55 0.45 -6.90
C ARG A 469 -13.30 1.15 -8.03
N ALA A 470 -12.83 2.33 -8.46
CA ALA A 470 -13.40 3.07 -9.58
C ALA A 470 -13.34 2.26 -10.88
N ILE A 471 -12.23 1.58 -11.17
CA ILE A 471 -12.08 0.69 -12.32
C ILE A 471 -13.13 -0.44 -12.27
N ALA A 472 -13.31 -1.08 -11.11
CA ALA A 472 -14.30 -2.14 -10.96
C ALA A 472 -15.75 -1.64 -11.15
N LEU A 473 -16.06 -0.46 -10.61
CA LEU A 473 -17.37 0.20 -10.76
C LEU A 473 -17.64 0.66 -12.20
N ALA A 474 -16.62 1.13 -12.91
CA ALA A 474 -16.70 1.50 -14.32
C ALA A 474 -16.90 0.27 -15.21
N GLN A 475 -16.15 -0.81 -14.94
CA GLN A 475 -16.26 -2.06 -15.69
C GLN A 475 -17.66 -2.67 -15.56
N ALA A 476 -18.27 -2.61 -14.37
CA ALA A 476 -19.65 -3.04 -14.16
C ALA A 476 -20.67 -2.25 -15.01
N ARG A 477 -20.31 -1.04 -15.44
CA ARG A 477 -21.11 -0.17 -16.32
C ARG A 477 -20.64 -0.19 -17.78
N GLY A 478 -19.80 -1.16 -18.15
CA GLY A 478 -19.32 -1.36 -19.52
C GLY A 478 -18.16 -0.47 -19.94
N LEU A 479 -17.56 0.31 -19.03
CA LEU A 479 -16.41 1.17 -19.31
C LEU A 479 -15.12 0.52 -18.82
N SER A 480 -14.20 0.20 -19.74
CA SER A 480 -12.90 -0.35 -19.38
C SER A 480 -11.92 0.77 -19.05
N LEU A 481 -11.36 0.71 -17.84
CA LEU A 481 -10.37 1.66 -17.35
C LEU A 481 -9.14 0.91 -16.85
N THR A 482 -8.00 1.56 -16.92
CA THR A 482 -6.73 1.08 -16.37
C THR A 482 -6.24 2.02 -15.29
N LEU A 483 -5.50 1.51 -14.31
CA LEU A 483 -4.90 2.34 -13.25
C LEU A 483 -3.94 3.39 -13.84
N GLU A 484 -3.32 3.09 -14.98
CA GLU A 484 -2.43 4.00 -15.69
C GLU A 484 -3.15 5.26 -16.21
N GLN A 485 -4.41 5.13 -16.63
CA GLN A 485 -5.21 6.30 -17.03
C GLN A 485 -5.42 7.26 -15.86
N PHE A 486 -5.68 6.76 -14.65
CA PHE A 486 -5.81 7.62 -13.46
C PHE A 486 -4.57 8.47 -13.18
N PHE A 487 -3.37 7.95 -13.45
CA PHE A 487 -2.12 8.69 -13.25
C PHE A 487 -1.76 9.65 -14.38
N ARG A 488 -2.20 9.35 -15.61
CA ARG A 488 -1.86 10.16 -16.79
C ARG A 488 -2.81 11.32 -17.01
N THR A 489 -4.07 11.19 -16.59
CA THR A 489 -5.10 12.21 -16.85
C THR A 489 -5.23 13.18 -15.69
N SER A 490 -5.37 14.46 -16.03
CA SER A 490 -5.47 15.57 -15.08
C SER A 490 -6.92 15.91 -14.70
N SER A 491 -7.92 15.39 -15.42
CA SER A 491 -9.33 15.65 -15.15
C SER A 491 -10.28 14.56 -15.67
N LEU A 492 -11.53 14.57 -15.20
CA LEU A 492 -12.56 13.63 -15.62
C LEU A 492 -12.85 13.69 -17.14
N PRO A 493 -12.97 14.86 -17.81
CA PRO A 493 -13.14 14.92 -19.26
C PRO A 493 -11.95 14.37 -20.06
N GLU A 494 -10.72 14.51 -19.55
CA GLU A 494 -9.54 13.92 -20.16
C GLU A 494 -9.55 12.39 -20.05
N MET A 495 -9.96 11.86 -18.89
CA MET A 495 -10.17 10.43 -18.68
C MET A 495 -11.29 9.88 -19.56
N ALA A 496 -12.41 10.60 -19.69
CA ALA A 496 -13.52 10.22 -20.55
C ALA A 496 -13.09 10.13 -22.02
N ARG A 497 -12.27 11.08 -22.50
CA ARG A 497 -11.71 11.02 -23.85
C ARG A 497 -10.77 9.84 -24.05
N SER A 498 -9.89 9.56 -23.08
CA SER A 498 -9.00 8.39 -23.13
C SER A 498 -9.75 7.06 -23.11
N ALA A 499 -10.81 6.97 -22.29
CA ALA A 499 -11.64 5.78 -22.19
C ALA A 499 -12.53 5.59 -23.43
N ALA A 500 -13.13 6.66 -23.96
CA ALA A 500 -13.93 6.63 -25.17
C ALA A 500 -13.10 6.29 -26.42
N ALA A 501 -11.85 6.75 -26.50
CA ALA A 501 -10.91 6.33 -27.55
C ALA A 501 -10.63 4.82 -27.50
N SER A 502 -10.74 4.20 -26.32
CA SER A 502 -10.60 2.76 -26.13
C SER A 502 -11.92 1.99 -26.33
N MET A 503 -13.08 2.67 -26.33
CA MET A 503 -14.40 2.08 -26.59
C MET A 503 -14.70 1.86 -28.08
N VAL A 504 -13.99 2.55 -28.98
CA VAL A 504 -14.25 2.50 -30.44
C VAL A 504 -13.89 1.14 -31.06
N ASP A 505 -13.20 0.25 -30.34
CA ASP A 505 -12.67 -0.99 -30.91
C ASP A 505 -13.45 -2.28 -30.58
N LEU A 506 -14.72 -2.17 -30.14
CA LEU A 506 -15.58 -3.34 -29.90
C LEU A 506 -16.16 -3.98 -31.18
N ARG A 507 -15.90 -3.40 -32.37
CA ARG A 507 -16.31 -3.98 -33.66
C ARG A 507 -15.17 -4.68 -34.43
N GLU A 508 -13.90 -4.37 -34.17
CA GLU A 508 -12.77 -5.09 -34.79
C GLU A 508 -12.38 -6.37 -34.03
N TRP A 509 -12.82 -6.51 -32.77
CA TRP A 509 -12.45 -7.66 -31.93
C TRP A 509 -13.08 -9.01 -32.31
N THR A 510 -13.89 -9.06 -33.38
CA THR A 510 -14.48 -10.31 -33.89
C THR A 510 -13.83 -10.89 -35.15
N SER A 511 -12.75 -10.33 -35.71
CA SER A 511 -12.23 -10.87 -37.00
C SER A 511 -10.73 -11.11 -37.13
N GLN A 512 -9.87 -10.75 -36.17
CA GLN A 512 -8.44 -11.06 -36.28
C GLN A 512 -7.81 -11.45 -34.94
N THR A 513 -7.92 -12.74 -34.57
CA THR A 513 -6.85 -13.59 -33.98
C THR A 513 -7.44 -15.00 -33.78
N LEU A 514 -7.77 -15.69 -34.87
CA LEU A 514 -7.74 -17.15 -34.89
C LEU A 514 -6.36 -17.53 -35.41
N VAL A 515 -5.40 -17.68 -34.51
CA VAL A 515 -4.19 -18.45 -34.80
C VAL A 515 -4.59 -19.92 -34.62
N PRO A 516 -4.65 -20.73 -35.68
CA PRO A 516 -4.89 -22.15 -35.49
C PRO A 516 -3.73 -22.74 -34.68
N LEU A 517 -4.06 -23.43 -33.59
CA LEU A 517 -3.16 -24.29 -32.85
C LEU A 517 -2.72 -25.44 -33.77
N ASN A 518 -1.67 -25.22 -34.57
CA ASN A 518 -0.94 -26.31 -35.20
C ASN A 518 -0.06 -26.97 -34.14
N TRP A 519 -0.56 -28.07 -33.59
CA TRP A 519 0.21 -29.02 -32.80
C TRP A 519 1.18 -29.77 -33.74
N PRO A 520 2.51 -29.72 -33.53
CA PRO A 520 3.41 -30.59 -34.29
C PRO A 520 3.34 -32.00 -33.70
N THR A 521 2.53 -32.86 -34.31
CA THR A 521 2.77 -34.30 -34.30
C THR A 521 3.98 -34.57 -35.19
N THR A 522 5.17 -34.71 -34.60
CA THR A 522 6.23 -35.61 -35.09
C THR A 522 7.41 -35.66 -34.13
N LYS A 523 7.82 -36.89 -33.80
CA LYS A 523 9.06 -37.20 -33.08
C LYS A 523 10.25 -36.68 -33.90
N SER A 524 11.06 -35.79 -33.32
CA SER A 524 12.43 -35.53 -33.77
C SER A 524 13.32 -35.39 -32.55
N SER A 525 14.30 -36.28 -32.47
CA SER A 525 15.37 -36.32 -31.48
C SER A 525 16.29 -35.10 -31.55
N SER A 526 16.97 -34.84 -30.43
CA SER A 526 18.11 -33.94 -30.22
C SER A 526 17.87 -32.43 -30.34
N ALA A 527 17.56 -31.79 -29.21
CA ALA A 527 18.08 -30.46 -28.88
C ALA A 527 17.88 -30.21 -27.37
N THR A 528 18.97 -30.19 -26.61
CA THR A 528 19.01 -29.69 -25.23
C THR A 528 18.91 -28.16 -25.28
N PRO A 529 17.93 -27.50 -24.64
CA PRO A 529 17.96 -26.05 -24.53
C PRO A 529 18.89 -25.63 -23.41
N THR A 530 20.06 -25.12 -23.78
CA THR A 530 20.99 -24.40 -22.90
C THR A 530 20.43 -23.00 -22.61
N LEU A 531 20.24 -22.69 -21.33
CA LEU A 531 19.84 -21.37 -20.83
C LEU A 531 21.03 -20.40 -20.94
N PHE A 532 20.91 -19.34 -21.74
CA PHE A 532 21.87 -18.24 -21.74
C PHE A 532 21.52 -17.24 -20.64
N LEU A 533 22.35 -17.19 -19.60
CA LEU A 533 22.41 -16.10 -18.64
C LEU A 533 23.20 -14.94 -19.26
N LEU A 534 22.54 -13.80 -19.48
CA LEU A 534 23.23 -12.54 -19.69
C LEU A 534 23.55 -11.92 -18.32
N VAL A 535 24.84 -11.71 -18.10
CA VAL A 535 25.48 -10.90 -17.05
C VAL A 535 26.54 -10.06 -17.80
N PRO A 536 26.83 -8.79 -17.46
CA PRO A 536 26.41 -8.01 -16.27
C PRO A 536 25.41 -6.88 -16.54
#